data_AF-A0A060CS54-F1
#
_entry.id   AF-A0A060CS54-F1
#
_cell.length_a   1.000
_cell.length_b   1.000
_cell.length_c   1.000
_cell.angle_alpha   90.00
_cell.angle_beta   90.00
_cell.angle_gamma   90.00
#
_symmetry.space_group_name_H-M   'P 1'
#
loop_
_entity.id
_entity.type
_entity.pdbx_description
1 polymer ?
#
loop_
_entity_poly.entity_id
_entity_poly.type
_entity_poly.pdbx_seq_one_letter_code
_entity_poly.pdbx_strand_id
1 'polypeptide(L)' 'MVSMDSANMHLASLTGTRVLSIWGNTHPYMGFLGYGQSMDDVIQDESFYRSPKFRFWKRKKLETENQLFSEYFRGNDF' A
#
# COMPACT_ATOMS: atom_id res chain seq x y z
N MET A 1 14.08 15.78 -9.09
CA MET A 1 14.00 15.50 -7.64
C MET A 1 13.95 14.00 -7.41
N VAL A 2 14.50 13.49 -6.32
CA VAL A 2 14.36 12.08 -5.91
C VAL A 2 13.64 12.08 -4.57
N SER A 3 12.54 11.34 -4.46
CA SER A 3 11.72 11.33 -3.24
C SER A 3 10.97 10.01 -3.08
N MET A 4 10.67 9.63 -1.84
CA MET A 4 9.69 8.58 -1.55
C MET A 4 8.26 9.12 -1.76
N ASP A 5 7.26 8.24 -1.75
CA ASP A 5 5.83 8.55 -1.79
C ASP A 5 5.41 9.51 -0.65
N SER A 6 5.49 10.82 -0.90
CA SER A 6 5.32 11.85 0.11
C SER A 6 4.82 13.16 -0.49
N ALA A 7 4.31 14.08 0.34
CA ALA A 7 3.78 15.37 -0.10
C ALA A 7 4.76 16.17 -0.97
N ASN A 8 6.07 16.03 -0.74
CA ASN A 8 7.11 16.70 -1.52
C ASN A 8 7.12 16.26 -2.99
N MET A 9 6.84 14.98 -3.26
CA MET A 9 6.69 14.47 -4.62
C MET A 9 5.50 15.13 -5.33
N HIS A 10 4.37 15.26 -4.63
CA HIS A 10 3.19 15.91 -5.20
C HIS A 10 3.43 17.39 -5.51
N LEU A 11 4.06 18.12 -4.57
CA LEU A 11 4.40 19.52 -4.78
C LEU A 11 5.38 19.71 -5.94
N ALA A 12 6.42 18.87 -6.03
CA ALA A 12 7.36 18.91 -7.14
C ALA A 12 6.72 18.56 -8.49
N SER A 13 5.71 17.68 -8.49
CA SER A 13 4.90 17.39 -9.68
C SER A 13 4.12 18.62 -10.15
N LEU A 14 3.53 19.37 -9.22
CA LEU A 14 2.76 20.57 -9.52
C LEU A 14 3.63 21.73 -10.01
N THR A 15 4.88 21.81 -9.56
CA THR A 15 5.85 22.81 -10.03
C THR A 15 6.55 22.42 -11.33
N GLY A 16 6.14 21.31 -11.96
CA GLY A 16 6.70 20.82 -13.23
C GLY A 16 8.12 20.26 -13.11
N THR A 17 8.57 19.96 -11.90
CA THR A 17 9.89 19.35 -11.67
C THR A 17 9.79 17.85 -11.87
N ARG A 18 10.64 17.27 -12.73
CA ARG A 18 10.72 15.80 -12.88
C ARG A 18 11.08 15.15 -11.55
N VAL A 19 10.31 14.16 -11.09
CA VAL A 19 10.55 13.44 -9.84
C VAL A 19 10.72 11.95 -10.09
N LEU A 20 11.83 11.38 -9.62
CA LEU A 20 12.00 9.95 -9.47
C LEU A 20 11.41 9.54 -8.12
N SER A 21 10.35 8.74 -8.16
CA SER A 21 9.57 8.34 -6.99
C SER A 21 9.88 6.90 -6.61
N ILE A 22 10.26 6.67 -5.35
CA ILE A 22 10.58 5.33 -4.82
C ILE A 22 9.40 4.85 -3.99
N TRP A 23 8.86 3.69 -4.35
CA TRP A 23 7.66 3.12 -3.74
C TRP A 23 7.97 1.78 -3.07
N GLY A 24 7.53 1.65 -1.82
CA GLY A 24 7.63 0.40 -1.06
C GLY A 24 6.37 -0.46 -1.19
N ASN A 25 5.63 -0.60 -0.10
CA ASN A 25 4.42 -1.43 -0.03
C ASN A 25 3.18 -0.78 -0.65
N THR A 26 3.24 0.51 -0.99
CA THR A 26 2.13 1.26 -1.58
C THR A 26 2.21 1.16 -3.10
N HIS A 27 1.13 0.74 -3.75
CA HIS A 27 1.06 0.77 -5.22
C HIS A 27 0.86 2.23 -5.69
N PRO A 28 1.62 2.75 -6.68
CA PRO A 28 1.56 4.14 -7.17
C PRO A 28 0.15 4.60 -7.56
N TYR A 29 -0.64 3.68 -8.10
CA TYR A 29 -2.06 3.93 -8.43
C TYR A 29 -2.93 4.19 -7.18
N MET A 30 -2.65 3.49 -6.08
CA MET A 30 -3.39 3.65 -4.82
C MET A 30 -2.81 4.75 -3.92
N GLY A 31 -1.52 5.04 -4.07
CA GLY A 31 -0.83 6.07 -3.31
C GLY A 31 -0.82 7.45 -3.98
N PHE A 32 -1.72 7.68 -4.94
CA PHE A 32 -1.90 8.95 -5.64
C PHE A 32 -0.62 9.46 -6.33
N LEU A 33 -0.22 8.83 -7.44
CA LEU A 33 0.90 9.36 -8.24
C LEU A 33 0.72 10.86 -8.54
N GLY A 34 1.82 11.63 -8.45
CA GLY A 34 1.83 13.06 -8.68
C GLY A 34 1.23 13.44 -10.04
N TYR A 35 0.45 14.53 -10.08
CA TYR A 35 -0.22 14.97 -11.30
C TYR A 35 0.78 15.31 -12.40
N GLY A 36 0.72 14.59 -13.53
CA GLY A 36 1.63 14.76 -14.66
C GLY A 36 2.97 14.02 -14.54
N GLN A 37 3.16 13.14 -13.54
CA GLN A 37 4.34 12.26 -13.52
C GLN A 37 4.18 11.06 -14.45
N SER A 38 5.29 10.67 -15.09
CA SER A 38 5.35 9.43 -15.87
C SER A 38 5.50 8.22 -14.94
N MET A 39 4.88 7.10 -15.33
CA MET A 39 5.10 5.80 -14.67
C MET A 39 6.54 5.29 -14.87
N ASP A 40 7.29 5.82 -15.85
CA ASP A 40 8.69 5.45 -16.06
C ASP A 40 9.61 5.95 -14.94
N ASP A 41 9.18 7.01 -14.23
CA ASP A 41 9.93 7.59 -13.11
C ASP A 41 9.53 6.97 -11.76
N VAL A 42 8.75 5.89 -11.78
CA VAL A 42 8.27 5.16 -10.60
C VAL A 42 9.13 3.91 -10.42
N ILE A 43 9.89 3.88 -9.33
CA ILE A 43 10.68 2.71 -8.93
C ILE A 43 9.93 2.00 -7.82
N GLN A 44 9.32 0.86 -8.15
CA GLN A 44 8.70 -0.04 -7.19
C GLN A 44 9.26 -1.44 -7.35
N ASP A 45 9.69 -2.06 -6.25
CA ASP A 45 10.09 -3.46 -6.24
C ASP A 45 8.93 -4.34 -5.75
N GLU A 46 8.51 -5.29 -6.59
CA GLU A 46 7.46 -6.26 -6.31
C GLU A 46 7.78 -7.16 -5.11
N SER A 47 9.07 -7.33 -4.77
CA SER A 47 9.49 -8.13 -3.62
C SER A 47 9.01 -7.53 -2.29
N PHE A 48 8.91 -6.20 -2.19
CA PHE A 48 8.43 -5.50 -0.99
C PHE A 48 6.93 -5.70 -0.77
N TYR A 49 6.12 -5.69 -1.83
CA TYR A 49 4.70 -5.99 -1.76
C TYR A 49 4.44 -7.40 -1.19
N ARG A 50 5.37 -8.34 -1.38
CA ARG A 50 5.30 -9.71 -0.88
C ARG A 50 5.90 -9.94 0.51
N SER A 51 6.34 -8.89 1.20
CA SER A 51 7.07 -8.99 2.48
C SER A 51 6.28 -9.75 3.57
N PRO A 52 6.96 -10.50 4.47
CA PRO A 52 6.32 -11.28 5.53
C PRO A 52 5.38 -10.48 6.45
N LYS A 53 5.65 -9.18 6.64
CA LYS A 53 4.79 -8.27 7.43
C LYS A 53 3.40 -8.10 6.81
N PHE A 54 3.29 -8.07 5.48
CA PHE A 54 2.01 -8.04 4.78
C PHE A 54 1.26 -9.38 4.94
N ARG A 55 1.98 -10.51 4.89
CA ARG A 55 1.41 -11.85 5.13
C ARG A 55 0.92 -12.01 6.58
N PHE A 56 1.66 -11.51 7.56
CA PHE A 56 1.26 -11.51 8.97
C PHE A 56 -0.03 -10.71 9.19
N TRP A 57 -0.15 -9.55 8.55
CA TRP A 57 -1.36 -8.74 8.64
C TRP A 57 -2.56 -9.41 7.96
N LYS A 58 -2.36 -10.00 6.78
CA LYS A 58 -3.39 -10.82 6.12
C LYS A 58 -3.82 -12.02 6.98
N ARG A 59 -2.90 -12.62 7.72
CA ARG A 59 -3.15 -13.76 8.60
C ARG A 59 -3.90 -13.38 9.88
N LYS A 60 -3.56 -12.24 10.50
CA LYS A 60 -4.33 -11.71 11.65
C LYS A 60 -5.79 -11.42 11.29
N LYS A 61 -6.04 -10.85 10.10
CA LYS A 61 -7.42 -10.56 9.66
C LYS A 61 -8.26 -11.84 9.52
N LEU A 62 -7.69 -12.88 8.92
CA LEU A 62 -8.34 -14.19 8.77
C LEU A 62 -8.56 -14.90 10.11
N GLU A 63 -7.63 -14.76 11.06
CA GLU A 63 -7.79 -15.32 12.42
C GLU A 63 -8.92 -14.62 13.18
N THR A 64 -9.04 -13.30 13.09
CA THR A 64 -10.14 -12.54 13.70
C THR A 64 -11.50 -12.85 13.04
N GLU A 65 -11.54 -12.97 11.71
CA GLU A 65 -12.78 -13.34 11.00
C GLU A 65 -13.25 -14.77 11.36
N ASN A 66 -12.33 -15.75 11.44
CA ASN A 66 -12.66 -17.10 11.86
C ASN A 66 -13.09 -17.18 13.34
N GLN A 67 -12.53 -16.33 14.20
CA GLN A 67 -12.88 -16.29 15.62
C GLN A 67 -14.32 -15.74 15.81
N LEU A 68 -14.66 -14.66 15.09
CA LEU A 68 -16.02 -14.10 15.04
C LEU A 68 -17.03 -15.08 14.43
N PHE A 69 -16.65 -15.81 13.38
CA PHE A 69 -17.49 -16.86 12.81
C PHE A 69 -17.73 -17.98 13.85
N SER A 70 -16.70 -18.45 14.57
CA SER A 70 -16.88 -19.49 15.60
C SER A 70 -17.72 -19.02 16.80
N GLU A 71 -17.68 -17.73 17.14
CA GLU A 71 -18.51 -17.13 18.20
C GLU A 71 -19.97 -16.99 17.75
N TYR A 72 -20.23 -16.68 16.48
CA TYR A 72 -21.59 -16.64 15.93
C TYR A 72 -22.28 -18.02 15.92
N PHE A 73 -21.54 -19.09 15.62
CA PHE A 73 -22.09 -20.46 15.70
C PHE A 73 -22.20 -20.96 17.15
N ARG A 74 -21.35 -20.52 18.08
CA ARG A 74 -21.49 -20.82 19.52
C ARG A 74 -22.65 -20.10 20.21
N GLY A 75 -23.19 -19.05 19.62
CA GLY A 75 -24.32 -18.29 20.15
C GLY A 75 -25.69 -18.70 19.60
N ASN A 76 -25.77 -19.66 18.66
CA ASN A 76 -27.02 -20.10 18.03
C ASN A 76 -27.29 -21.61 18.23
N ASP A 77 -26.61 -22.22 19.20
CA ASP A 77 -27.00 -23.52 19.74
C ASP A 77 -27.75 -23.23 21.05
N PHE A 78 -29.08 -23.49 21.06
CA PHE A 78 -30.13 -23.21 22.07
C PHE A 78 -30.99 -21.95 21.87
#